data_AF-A0A4U8SEC1-F1
#
_entry.id   AF-A0A4U8SEC1-F1
#
_cell.length_a   1.000
_cell.length_b   1.000
_cell.length_c   1.000
_cell.angle_alpha   90.00
_cell.angle_beta   90.00
_cell.angle_gamma   90.00
#
_symmetry.space_group_name_H-M   'P 1'
#
loop_
_entity.id
_entity.type
_entity.pdbx_description
1 polymer ?
#
loop_
_entity_poly.entity_id
_entity_poly.type
_entity_poly.pdbx_seq_one_letter_code
_entity_poly.pdbx_strand_id
1 'polypeptide(L)'
;MPTNTIFMGEIPLGKLFFVRLENAFLLAESNSSIEVVSDFDNLESELSAWCCLKGEKFLQKAPLKHCFSYLLLKQSQNAFQPLKTDSILSTSPSNFGLTARDSLPQVASPEYDFILNNKESIWSENLTRLYEDAKRAQWNATSEIEWNAIPTYEKTLEFAIAQVMTYLVENEFSALYVPSKFLSKISPYYTEVPLLLSSIIGDKARHIEVFIKRAKATGLGLQYSTLTTQQSLYTLFREENYFVSSFLLHIMGEGTFVDLLYFLEEHILDAPTKKLLRLARKDEMRHVAYGMTHIKQSLSSNPNKIFLLKRSVLERRRYLDESSGESTLLLESLAVIAGGGDMPNAIKKGFEALEELKHKMEENRTKRLVECGIDEDLARELSKSHTPNFM
;
A
#
# COMPACT_ATOMS: atom_id res chain seq x y z
N MET A 1 -19.33 -24.20 -42.03
CA MET A 1 -18.10 -24.73 -41.41
C MET A 1 -18.22 -24.48 -39.92
N PRO A 2 -17.90 -25.47 -39.05
CA PRO A 2 -17.88 -25.24 -37.63
C PRO A 2 -16.91 -24.11 -37.28
N THR A 3 -17.33 -23.23 -36.38
CA THR A 3 -16.50 -22.10 -35.92
C THR A 3 -15.43 -22.56 -34.93
N ASN A 4 -15.70 -23.64 -34.19
CA ASN A 4 -14.78 -24.25 -33.23
C ASN A 4 -14.92 -25.78 -33.30
N THR A 5 -13.79 -26.51 -33.22
CA THR A 5 -13.78 -27.99 -33.17
C THR A 5 -13.04 -28.45 -31.91
N ILE A 6 -13.62 -29.41 -31.19
CA ILE A 6 -13.02 -30.05 -30.03
C ILE A 6 -12.86 -31.56 -30.28
N PHE A 7 -11.63 -32.04 -30.11
CA PHE A 7 -11.30 -33.46 -30.25
C PHE A 7 -11.38 -34.14 -28.89
N MET A 8 -12.39 -35.00 -28.72
CA MET A 8 -12.59 -35.88 -27.57
C MET A 8 -11.86 -37.22 -27.75
N GLY A 9 -11.77 -37.75 -28.98
CA GLY A 9 -11.10 -39.03 -29.26
C GLY A 9 -11.67 -40.17 -28.41
N GLU A 10 -10.78 -40.89 -27.73
CA GLU A 10 -11.12 -42.02 -26.85
C GLU A 10 -11.65 -41.60 -25.45
N ILE A 11 -11.89 -40.30 -25.18
CA ILE A 11 -12.45 -39.86 -23.89
C ILE A 11 -13.91 -40.33 -23.78
N PRO A 12 -14.24 -41.26 -22.86
CA PRO A 12 -15.61 -41.74 -22.72
C PRO A 12 -16.49 -40.69 -22.02
N LEU A 13 -17.80 -40.87 -22.12
CA LEU A 13 -18.76 -40.10 -21.35
C LEU A 13 -18.44 -40.17 -19.85
N GLY A 14 -18.43 -39.01 -19.21
CA GLY A 14 -18.07 -38.86 -17.82
C GLY A 14 -17.63 -37.45 -17.51
N LYS A 15 -17.14 -37.24 -16.29
CA LYS A 15 -16.77 -35.91 -15.78
C LYS A 15 -15.81 -35.16 -16.71
N LEU A 16 -14.74 -35.83 -17.20
CA LEU A 16 -13.75 -35.20 -18.07
C LEU A 16 -14.37 -34.73 -19.40
N PHE A 17 -15.19 -35.56 -20.02
CA PHE A 17 -15.87 -35.24 -21.27
C PHE A 17 -16.71 -33.96 -21.14
N PHE A 18 -17.56 -33.90 -20.12
CA PHE A 18 -18.45 -32.76 -19.91
C PHE A 18 -17.72 -31.50 -19.45
N VAL A 19 -16.63 -31.61 -18.68
CA VAL A 19 -15.79 -30.44 -18.34
C VAL A 19 -15.17 -29.83 -19.60
N ARG A 20 -14.68 -30.65 -20.52
CA ARG A 20 -14.12 -30.16 -21.79
C ARG A 20 -15.19 -29.52 -22.67
N LEU A 21 -16.37 -30.13 -22.73
CA LEU A 21 -17.51 -29.59 -23.47
C LEU A 21 -17.98 -28.26 -22.89
N GLU A 22 -18.15 -28.19 -21.56
CA GLU A 22 -18.53 -26.98 -20.84
C GLU A 22 -17.55 -25.84 -21.10
N ASN A 23 -16.23 -26.10 -21.01
CA ASN A 23 -15.23 -25.07 -21.29
C ASN A 23 -15.25 -24.59 -22.74
N ALA A 24 -15.50 -25.49 -23.71
CA ALA A 24 -15.64 -25.11 -25.10
C ALA A 24 -16.82 -24.15 -25.30
N PHE A 25 -17.97 -24.44 -24.69
CA PHE A 25 -19.15 -23.56 -24.72
C PHE A 25 -18.97 -22.27 -23.91
N LEU A 26 -18.20 -22.31 -22.83
CA LEU A 26 -17.92 -21.15 -22.00
C LEU A 26 -17.09 -20.09 -22.76
N LEU A 27 -16.12 -20.54 -23.55
CA LEU A 27 -15.19 -19.67 -24.30
C LEU A 27 -15.69 -19.27 -25.69
N ALA A 28 -16.63 -20.02 -26.27
CA ALA A 28 -17.12 -19.74 -27.60
C ALA A 28 -18.05 -18.51 -27.65
N GLU A 29 -18.11 -17.84 -28.79
CA GLU A 29 -19.03 -16.72 -29.00
C GLU A 29 -20.47 -17.22 -29.21
N SER A 30 -21.46 -16.42 -28.83
CA SER A 30 -22.87 -16.71 -29.04
C SER A 30 -23.16 -16.93 -30.53
N ASN A 31 -24.00 -17.92 -30.83
CA ASN A 31 -24.32 -18.43 -32.17
C ASN A 31 -23.17 -19.15 -32.90
N SER A 32 -22.03 -19.39 -32.23
CA SER A 32 -20.99 -20.26 -32.76
C SER A 32 -21.43 -21.72 -32.77
N SER A 33 -21.03 -22.44 -33.81
CA SER A 33 -21.14 -23.89 -33.88
C SER A 33 -19.87 -24.54 -33.33
N ILE A 34 -20.08 -25.57 -32.51
CA ILE A 34 -19.02 -26.36 -31.88
C ILE A 34 -19.13 -27.79 -32.39
N GLU A 35 -18.09 -28.26 -33.05
CA GLU A 35 -17.98 -29.65 -33.51
C GLU A 35 -17.24 -30.48 -32.45
N VAL A 36 -17.88 -31.54 -31.97
CA VAL A 36 -17.29 -32.51 -31.06
C VAL A 36 -16.91 -33.75 -31.86
N VAL A 37 -15.62 -34.06 -31.95
CA VAL A 37 -15.10 -35.24 -32.65
C VAL A 37 -14.75 -36.32 -31.63
N SER A 38 -15.38 -37.49 -31.73
CA SER A 38 -15.29 -38.59 -30.76
C SER A 38 -15.19 -39.94 -31.45
N ASP A 39 -14.47 -40.89 -30.84
CA ASP A 39 -14.39 -42.26 -31.34
C ASP A 39 -15.64 -43.08 -30.98
N PHE A 40 -16.46 -42.58 -30.04
CA PHE A 40 -17.74 -43.16 -29.63
C PHE A 40 -18.90 -42.69 -30.52
N ASP A 41 -19.78 -43.63 -30.87
CA ASP A 41 -20.89 -43.44 -31.81
C ASP A 41 -22.26 -43.29 -31.16
N ASN A 42 -22.36 -43.19 -29.84
CA ASN A 42 -23.60 -43.27 -29.09
C ASN A 42 -23.83 -42.07 -28.16
N LEU A 43 -23.31 -40.90 -28.53
CA LEU A 43 -23.34 -39.69 -27.70
C LEU A 43 -24.58 -38.81 -27.89
N GLU A 44 -25.41 -39.06 -28.92
CA GLU A 44 -26.51 -38.18 -29.34
C GLU A 44 -27.50 -37.86 -28.20
N SER A 45 -27.89 -38.89 -27.44
CA SER A 45 -28.85 -38.76 -26.35
C SER A 45 -28.30 -37.87 -25.23
N GLU A 46 -27.07 -38.14 -24.80
CA GLU A 46 -26.41 -37.41 -23.71
C GLU A 46 -26.07 -35.97 -24.10
N LEU A 47 -25.57 -35.75 -25.32
CA LEU A 47 -25.30 -34.41 -25.83
C LEU A 47 -26.59 -33.60 -25.99
N SER A 48 -27.67 -34.22 -26.48
CA SER A 48 -28.98 -33.54 -26.58
C SER A 48 -29.54 -33.17 -25.22
N ALA A 49 -29.45 -34.08 -24.24
CA ALA A 49 -29.88 -33.83 -22.86
C ALA A 49 -29.06 -32.71 -22.21
N TRP A 50 -27.73 -32.74 -22.35
CA TRP A 50 -26.83 -31.70 -21.85
C TRP A 50 -27.11 -30.34 -22.50
N CYS A 51 -27.30 -30.31 -23.82
CA CYS A 51 -27.68 -29.08 -24.53
C CYS A 51 -28.98 -28.49 -23.96
N CYS A 52 -30.02 -29.31 -23.82
CA CYS A 52 -31.29 -28.87 -23.25
C CYS A 52 -31.11 -28.28 -21.84
N LEU A 53 -30.35 -28.95 -20.97
CA LEU A 53 -30.07 -28.51 -19.61
C LEU A 53 -29.33 -27.14 -19.58
N LYS A 54 -28.41 -26.92 -20.49
CA LYS A 54 -27.58 -25.69 -20.56
C LYS A 54 -28.21 -24.57 -21.40
N GLY A 55 -29.36 -24.83 -22.03
CA GLY A 55 -29.99 -23.88 -22.96
C GLY A 55 -29.25 -23.75 -24.30
N GLU A 56 -28.55 -24.81 -24.71
CA GLU A 56 -27.82 -24.94 -25.98
C GLU A 56 -28.57 -25.87 -26.94
N LYS A 57 -28.08 -26.03 -28.16
CA LYS A 57 -28.78 -26.85 -29.17
C LYS A 57 -27.87 -27.90 -29.82
N PHE A 58 -28.30 -29.16 -29.79
CA PHE A 58 -27.74 -30.21 -30.63
C PHE A 58 -28.27 -30.07 -32.06
N LEU A 59 -27.40 -30.13 -33.07
CA LEU A 59 -27.79 -29.97 -34.48
C LEU A 59 -27.83 -31.32 -35.20
N GLN A 60 -26.71 -32.03 -35.26
CA GLN A 60 -26.62 -33.28 -36.02
C GLN A 60 -25.38 -34.10 -35.63
N LYS A 61 -25.41 -35.38 -36.00
CA LYS A 61 -24.24 -36.26 -36.06
C LYS A 61 -23.87 -36.52 -37.52
N ALA A 62 -22.56 -36.63 -37.78
CA ALA A 62 -22.03 -37.07 -39.07
C ALA A 62 -20.93 -38.13 -38.86
N PRO A 63 -20.91 -39.22 -39.64
CA PRO A 63 -19.80 -40.17 -39.62
C PRO A 63 -18.55 -39.56 -40.27
N LEU A 64 -17.38 -39.81 -39.67
CA LEU A 64 -16.07 -39.55 -40.26
C LEU A 64 -15.34 -40.88 -40.51
N LYS A 65 -14.16 -40.83 -41.15
CA LYS A 65 -13.45 -42.05 -41.61
C LYS A 65 -13.16 -43.07 -40.49
N HIS A 66 -12.87 -42.60 -39.28
CA HIS A 66 -12.50 -43.45 -38.12
C HIS A 66 -13.19 -43.03 -36.82
N CYS A 67 -14.10 -42.05 -36.87
CA CYS A 67 -14.70 -41.43 -35.70
C CYS A 67 -16.02 -40.76 -36.09
N PHE A 68 -16.63 -40.02 -35.17
CA PHE A 68 -17.92 -39.36 -35.34
C PHE A 68 -17.81 -37.89 -34.99
N SER A 69 -18.49 -37.06 -35.79
CA SER A 69 -18.66 -35.63 -35.56
C SER A 69 -20.05 -35.37 -35.02
N TYR A 70 -20.13 -34.59 -33.95
CA TYR A 70 -21.37 -34.13 -33.33
C TYR A 70 -21.36 -32.60 -33.36
N LEU A 71 -22.28 -32.01 -34.11
CA LEU A 71 -22.38 -30.57 -34.25
C LEU A 71 -23.39 -30.01 -33.26
N LEU A 72 -22.96 -29.06 -32.45
CA LEU A 72 -23.77 -28.34 -31.48
C LEU A 72 -23.71 -26.83 -31.78
N LEU A 73 -24.69 -26.08 -31.27
CA LEU A 73 -24.81 -24.64 -31.41
C LEU A 73 -24.89 -23.99 -30.04
N LYS A 74 -24.01 -23.01 -29.79
CA LYS A 74 -24.10 -22.13 -28.63
C LYS A 74 -25.21 -21.10 -28.84
N GLN A 75 -26.25 -21.15 -28.03
CA GLN A 75 -27.34 -20.18 -28.00
C GLN A 75 -27.21 -19.22 -26.80
N SER A 76 -26.53 -19.64 -25.74
CA SER A 76 -26.27 -18.76 -24.59
C SER A 76 -25.42 -17.55 -24.99
N GLN A 77 -25.53 -16.47 -24.20
CA GLN A 77 -24.71 -15.28 -24.39
C GLN A 77 -23.23 -15.56 -24.08
N ASN A 78 -22.36 -14.64 -24.51
CA ASN A 78 -20.93 -14.73 -24.21
C ASN A 78 -20.72 -14.68 -22.70
N ALA A 79 -20.00 -15.67 -22.17
CA ALA A 79 -19.72 -15.72 -20.74
C ALA A 79 -18.72 -14.65 -20.31
N PHE A 80 -17.86 -14.20 -21.23
CA PHE A 80 -16.82 -13.21 -20.99
C PHE A 80 -17.01 -12.02 -21.92
N GLN A 81 -16.94 -10.80 -21.38
CA GLN A 81 -17.07 -9.58 -22.16
C GLN A 81 -15.76 -8.79 -22.16
N PRO A 82 -15.16 -8.51 -23.34
CA PRO A 82 -13.96 -7.70 -23.42
C PRO A 82 -14.21 -6.27 -22.99
N LEU A 83 -13.40 -5.80 -22.04
CA LEU A 83 -13.29 -4.38 -21.75
C LEU A 83 -12.42 -3.75 -22.86
N LYS A 84 -13.04 -3.01 -23.80
CA LYS A 84 -12.31 -2.31 -24.87
C LYS A 84 -11.79 -0.98 -24.34
N THR A 85 -10.53 -0.93 -23.91
CA THR A 85 -9.92 0.31 -23.41
C THR A 85 -8.46 0.40 -23.83
N ASP A 86 -8.07 1.53 -24.44
CA ASP A 86 -6.67 1.80 -24.78
C ASP A 86 -5.86 2.35 -23.58
N SER A 87 -6.53 2.65 -22.46
CA SER A 87 -5.91 3.19 -21.25
C SER A 87 -6.70 2.83 -19.99
N ILE A 88 -6.06 2.97 -18.82
CA ILE A 88 -6.71 2.76 -17.51
C ILE A 88 -7.86 3.75 -17.34
N LEU A 89 -9.07 3.21 -17.15
CA LEU A 89 -10.30 3.98 -16.94
C LEU A 89 -10.22 4.91 -15.72
N SER A 90 -11.00 6.00 -15.76
CA SER A 90 -11.13 6.94 -14.65
C SER A 90 -11.88 6.36 -13.44
N THR A 91 -12.81 5.43 -13.68
CA THR A 91 -13.54 4.68 -12.66
C THR A 91 -13.42 3.20 -12.97
N SER A 92 -13.14 2.37 -11.95
CA SER A 92 -13.02 0.93 -12.16
C SER A 92 -14.37 0.31 -12.49
N PRO A 93 -14.46 -0.68 -13.39
CA PRO A 93 -15.71 -1.38 -13.66
C PRO A 93 -16.26 -2.08 -12.41
N SER A 94 -17.58 -2.05 -12.20
CA SER A 94 -18.23 -2.64 -11.02
C SER A 94 -18.13 -4.17 -10.95
N ASN A 95 -18.09 -4.83 -12.12
CA ASN A 95 -18.03 -6.28 -12.26
C ASN A 95 -16.60 -6.86 -12.21
N PHE A 96 -15.59 -6.03 -11.97
CA PHE A 96 -14.21 -6.52 -11.92
C PHE A 96 -13.91 -7.26 -10.64
N GLY A 97 -14.42 -6.82 -9.48
CA GLY A 97 -14.09 -7.49 -8.22
C GLY A 97 -12.57 -7.66 -8.04
N LEU A 98 -12.11 -8.91 -7.86
CA LEU A 98 -10.68 -9.27 -7.80
C LEU A 98 -10.05 -9.67 -9.15
N THR A 99 -10.78 -9.50 -10.25
CA THR A 99 -10.30 -9.77 -11.61
C THR A 99 -9.07 -8.91 -11.89
N ALA A 100 -7.99 -9.55 -12.37
CA ALA A 100 -6.79 -8.82 -12.75
C ALA A 100 -7.10 -7.85 -13.89
N ARG A 101 -6.52 -6.65 -13.86
CA ARG A 101 -6.60 -5.73 -14.99
C ARG A 101 -6.13 -6.45 -16.26
N ASP A 102 -6.82 -6.19 -17.37
CA ASP A 102 -6.60 -6.81 -18.70
C ASP A 102 -7.09 -8.28 -18.85
N SER A 103 -7.68 -8.87 -17.80
CA SER A 103 -8.44 -10.12 -17.93
C SER A 103 -9.93 -9.89 -18.13
N LEU A 104 -10.65 -10.93 -18.58
CA LEU A 104 -12.07 -10.86 -18.90
C LEU A 104 -12.90 -11.37 -17.70
N PRO A 105 -13.66 -10.51 -17.00
CA PRO A 105 -14.57 -10.99 -15.97
C PRO A 105 -15.69 -11.80 -16.61
N GLN A 106 -16.11 -12.87 -15.94
CA GLN A 106 -17.31 -13.59 -16.35
C GLN A 106 -18.54 -12.71 -16.08
N VAL A 107 -19.53 -12.74 -16.97
CA VAL A 107 -20.83 -12.09 -16.74
C VAL A 107 -21.44 -12.61 -15.45
N ALA A 108 -22.10 -11.72 -14.71
CA ALA A 108 -22.64 -12.01 -13.37
C ALA A 108 -21.57 -12.41 -12.33
N SER A 109 -20.31 -12.01 -12.51
CA SER A 109 -19.33 -12.03 -11.43
C SER A 109 -19.84 -11.21 -10.23
N PRO A 110 -19.54 -11.60 -8.97
CA PRO A 110 -19.96 -10.86 -7.80
C PRO A 110 -19.48 -9.40 -7.84
N GLU A 111 -20.34 -8.49 -7.38
CA GLU A 111 -19.95 -7.10 -7.14
C GLU A 111 -19.19 -6.98 -5.83
N TYR A 112 -18.09 -6.22 -5.86
CA TYR A 112 -17.29 -5.92 -4.67
C TYR A 112 -17.42 -4.43 -4.38
N ASP A 113 -17.71 -4.08 -3.13
CA ASP A 113 -17.90 -2.70 -2.68
C ASP A 113 -16.58 -1.97 -2.39
N PHE A 114 -15.67 -1.96 -3.37
CA PHE A 114 -14.46 -1.14 -3.28
C PHE A 114 -14.83 0.34 -3.39
N ILE A 115 -14.88 1.04 -2.25
CA ILE A 115 -15.25 2.46 -2.21
C ILE A 115 -14.21 3.38 -2.87
N LEU A 116 -12.94 2.96 -2.93
CA LEU A 116 -11.87 3.70 -3.61
C LEU A 116 -11.69 3.13 -5.02
N ASN A 117 -12.64 3.47 -5.90
CA ASN A 117 -12.73 2.98 -7.26
C ASN A 117 -12.46 4.05 -8.34
N ASN A 118 -12.15 5.28 -7.95
CA ASN A 118 -11.88 6.39 -8.86
C ASN A 118 -10.40 6.75 -8.91
N LYS A 119 -9.84 6.77 -10.13
CA LYS A 119 -8.43 7.05 -10.42
C LYS A 119 -7.96 8.39 -9.83
N GLU A 120 -8.77 9.43 -9.92
CA GLU A 120 -8.44 10.77 -9.40
C GLU A 120 -8.20 10.79 -7.87
N SER A 121 -8.73 9.79 -7.16
CA SER A 121 -8.65 9.71 -5.70
C SER A 121 -7.49 8.86 -5.18
N ILE A 122 -6.88 8.03 -6.03
CA ILE A 122 -5.91 7.00 -5.60
C ILE A 122 -4.65 6.94 -6.46
N TRP A 123 -4.71 7.42 -7.69
CA TRP A 123 -3.61 7.27 -8.64
C TRP A 123 -2.49 8.27 -8.35
N SER A 124 -1.28 7.88 -8.74
CA SER A 124 -0.07 8.68 -8.71
C SER A 124 0.74 8.35 -9.96
N GLU A 125 1.50 9.31 -10.47
CA GLU A 125 2.56 8.99 -11.41
C GLU A 125 3.65 8.15 -10.72
N ASN A 126 4.46 7.44 -11.50
CA ASN A 126 5.63 6.68 -11.02
C ASN A 126 5.35 5.50 -10.05
N LEU A 127 4.10 5.08 -9.83
CA LEU A 127 3.77 3.95 -8.94
C LEU A 127 4.60 2.69 -9.23
N THR A 128 4.66 2.28 -10.49
CA THR A 128 5.45 1.11 -10.93
C THR A 128 6.92 1.27 -10.61
N ARG A 129 7.49 2.45 -10.88
CA ARG A 129 8.91 2.73 -10.60
C ARG A 129 9.18 2.66 -9.10
N LEU A 130 8.36 3.30 -8.27
CA LEU A 130 8.51 3.29 -6.82
C LEU A 130 8.41 1.86 -6.26
N TYR A 131 7.50 1.05 -6.81
CA TYR A 131 7.38 -0.36 -6.42
C TYR A 131 8.61 -1.18 -6.83
N GLU A 132 9.15 -0.99 -8.04
CA GLU A 132 10.42 -1.61 -8.45
C GLU A 132 11.61 -1.15 -7.59
N ASP A 133 11.65 0.13 -7.21
CA ASP A 133 12.65 0.66 -6.29
C ASP A 133 12.54 0.02 -4.90
N ALA A 134 11.32 -0.17 -4.39
CA ALA A 134 11.08 -0.85 -3.11
C ALA A 134 11.53 -2.32 -3.14
N LYS A 135 11.30 -3.05 -4.25
CA LYS A 135 11.81 -4.43 -4.41
C LYS A 135 13.33 -4.49 -4.42
N ARG A 136 14.00 -3.53 -5.06
CA ARG A 136 15.48 -3.49 -5.10
C ARG A 136 16.11 -3.05 -3.78
N ALA A 137 15.38 -2.28 -2.98
CA ALA A 137 15.87 -1.74 -1.71
C ALA A 137 15.59 -2.65 -0.50
N GLN A 138 15.08 -3.86 -0.71
CA GLN A 138 14.80 -4.80 0.37
C GLN A 138 16.06 -5.10 1.18
N TRP A 139 15.91 -5.12 2.50
CA TRP A 139 16.96 -5.46 3.45
C TRP A 139 16.42 -6.34 4.59
N ASN A 140 17.31 -7.09 5.24
CA ASN A 140 16.94 -8.04 6.29
C ASN A 140 17.37 -7.54 7.68
N ALA A 141 16.39 -7.30 8.55
CA ALA A 141 16.58 -6.85 9.92
C ALA A 141 17.51 -7.75 10.75
N THR A 142 17.54 -9.06 10.49
CA THR A 142 18.32 -10.03 11.26
C THR A 142 19.75 -10.15 10.76
N SER A 143 19.96 -10.24 9.44
CA SER A 143 21.29 -10.53 8.87
C SER A 143 22.09 -9.31 8.48
N GLU A 144 21.46 -8.16 8.24
CA GLU A 144 22.18 -6.96 7.78
C GLU A 144 22.55 -6.00 8.89
N ILE A 145 22.00 -6.14 10.09
CA ILE A 145 22.38 -5.34 11.25
C ILE A 145 23.27 -6.18 12.16
N GLU A 146 24.45 -5.67 12.50
CA GLU A 146 25.36 -6.37 13.42
C GLU A 146 24.95 -6.16 14.87
N TRP A 147 23.87 -6.83 15.29
CA TRP A 147 23.28 -6.68 16.62
C TRP A 147 24.27 -6.93 17.77
N ASN A 148 25.18 -7.89 17.60
CA ASN A 148 26.18 -8.23 18.61
C ASN A 148 27.29 -7.17 18.77
N ALA A 149 27.38 -6.22 17.83
CA ALA A 149 28.34 -5.12 17.86
C ALA A 149 27.77 -3.85 18.51
N ILE A 150 26.51 -3.87 18.98
CA ILE A 150 25.92 -2.75 19.72
C ILE A 150 26.54 -2.72 21.12
N PRO A 151 27.21 -1.62 21.51
CA PRO A 151 27.79 -1.50 22.84
C PRO A 151 26.71 -1.21 23.88
N THR A 152 27.05 -1.42 25.15
CA THR A 152 26.31 -0.83 26.27
C THR A 152 26.79 0.61 26.50
N TYR A 153 25.86 1.54 26.61
CA TYR A 153 26.06 2.93 26.97
C TYR A 153 25.82 3.18 28.47
N GLU A 154 26.16 4.37 28.93
CA GLU A 154 25.75 4.86 30.25
C GLU A 154 24.22 4.84 30.38
N LYS A 155 23.73 4.57 31.60
CA LYS A 155 22.31 4.29 31.87
C LYS A 155 21.36 5.34 31.30
N THR A 156 21.69 6.62 31.42
CA THR A 156 20.82 7.71 30.92
C THR A 156 20.77 7.75 29.39
N LEU A 157 21.89 7.48 28.71
CA LEU A 157 21.91 7.43 27.25
C LEU A 157 21.20 6.17 26.72
N GLU A 158 21.37 5.01 27.37
CA GLU A 158 20.59 3.80 27.07
C GLU A 158 19.09 4.05 27.17
N PHE A 159 18.67 4.69 28.27
CA PHE A 159 17.26 5.05 28.48
C PHE A 159 16.75 5.96 27.37
N ALA A 160 17.51 7.03 27.03
CA ALA A 160 17.13 7.96 25.99
C ALA A 160 16.99 7.27 24.62
N ILE A 161 17.93 6.39 24.25
CA ILE A 161 17.84 5.62 23.00
C ILE A 161 16.61 4.71 23.03
N ALA A 162 16.40 3.95 24.11
CA ALA A 162 15.25 3.05 24.23
C ALA A 162 13.91 3.81 24.20
N GLN A 163 13.85 5.00 24.81
CA GLN A 163 12.66 5.86 24.81
C GLN A 163 12.36 6.42 23.42
N VAL A 164 13.39 6.86 22.67
CA VAL A 164 13.22 7.27 21.27
C VAL A 164 12.79 6.09 20.39
N MET A 165 13.39 4.91 20.56
CA MET A 165 12.97 3.71 19.82
C MET A 165 11.50 3.35 20.13
N THR A 166 11.06 3.55 21.37
CA THR A 166 9.65 3.34 21.76
C THR A 166 8.73 4.29 21.01
N TYR A 167 9.06 5.59 20.99
CA TYR A 167 8.33 6.57 20.20
C TYR A 167 8.29 6.16 18.71
N LEU A 168 9.43 5.82 18.11
CA LEU A 168 9.49 5.41 16.70
C LEU A 168 8.59 4.20 16.44
N VAL A 169 8.61 3.16 17.28
CA VAL A 169 7.75 1.97 17.14
C VAL A 169 6.26 2.35 17.09
N GLU A 170 5.80 3.25 17.96
CA GLU A 170 4.40 3.67 18.00
C GLU A 170 3.98 4.41 16.71
N ASN A 171 4.87 5.25 16.18
CA ASN A 171 4.67 5.95 14.92
C ASN A 171 4.65 4.98 13.74
N GLU A 172 5.56 4.00 13.72
CA GLU A 172 5.59 2.98 12.67
C GLU A 172 4.33 2.08 12.69
N PHE A 173 3.75 1.80 13.87
CA PHE A 173 2.45 1.14 13.95
C PHE A 173 1.34 1.96 13.27
N SER A 174 1.29 3.27 13.51
CA SER A 174 0.32 4.14 12.82
C SER A 174 0.56 4.13 11.30
N ALA A 175 1.81 4.26 10.88
CA ALA A 175 2.20 4.22 9.48
C ALA A 175 1.97 2.85 8.81
N LEU A 176 1.90 1.76 9.57
CA LEU A 176 1.46 0.45 9.11
C LEU A 176 -0.07 0.37 8.98
N TYR A 177 -0.81 0.77 10.01
CA TYR A 177 -2.26 0.57 10.08
C TYR A 177 -3.05 1.53 9.19
N VAL A 178 -2.60 2.78 9.03
CA VAL A 178 -3.28 3.79 8.21
C VAL A 178 -3.42 3.31 6.75
N PRO A 179 -2.33 2.97 6.02
CA PRO A 179 -2.48 2.46 4.65
C PRO A 179 -3.20 1.11 4.61
N SER A 180 -3.00 0.23 5.61
CA SER A 180 -3.69 -1.06 5.69
C SER A 180 -5.22 -0.92 5.74
N LYS A 181 -5.73 0.09 6.45
CA LYS A 181 -7.16 0.40 6.54
C LYS A 181 -7.78 0.76 5.18
N PHE A 182 -7.00 1.33 4.28
CA PHE A 182 -7.45 1.73 2.95
C PHE A 182 -7.18 0.66 1.89
N LEU A 183 -6.16 -0.18 2.08
CA LEU A 183 -5.76 -1.19 1.10
C LEU A 183 -6.92 -2.10 0.67
N SER A 184 -7.73 -2.56 1.62
CA SER A 184 -8.90 -3.42 1.36
C SER A 184 -10.07 -2.70 0.68
N LYS A 185 -10.03 -1.36 0.61
CA LYS A 185 -11.07 -0.50 0.04
C LYS A 185 -10.74 -0.04 -1.38
N ILE A 186 -9.49 -0.24 -1.83
CA ILE A 186 -8.99 0.15 -3.15
C ILE A 186 -9.32 -0.93 -4.17
N SER A 187 -9.92 -0.51 -5.28
CA SER A 187 -10.20 -1.42 -6.40
C SER A 187 -8.89 -1.98 -6.99
N PRO A 188 -8.74 -3.31 -7.12
CA PRO A 188 -7.52 -3.94 -7.64
C PRO A 188 -7.32 -3.67 -9.14
N TYR A 189 -8.31 -3.08 -9.82
CA TYR A 189 -8.16 -2.54 -11.17
C TYR A 189 -6.99 -1.54 -11.27
N TYR A 190 -6.71 -0.79 -10.20
CA TYR A 190 -5.55 0.10 -10.10
C TYR A 190 -4.35 -0.61 -9.50
N THR A 191 -3.99 -1.77 -10.06
CA THR A 191 -3.09 -2.79 -9.49
C THR A 191 -1.79 -2.27 -8.89
N GLU A 192 -1.20 -1.22 -9.47
CA GLU A 192 0.03 -0.61 -8.97
C GLU A 192 -0.10 -0.02 -7.57
N VAL A 193 -1.27 0.51 -7.23
CA VAL A 193 -1.55 1.12 -5.92
C VAL A 193 -1.46 0.08 -4.79
N PRO A 194 -2.22 -1.04 -4.79
CA PRO A 194 -2.09 -2.04 -3.74
C PRO A 194 -0.71 -2.70 -3.70
N LEU A 195 -0.02 -2.86 -4.85
CA LEU A 195 1.36 -3.37 -4.86
C LEU A 195 2.33 -2.43 -4.13
N LEU A 196 2.29 -1.13 -4.43
CA LEU A 196 3.13 -0.15 -3.77
C LEU A 196 2.77 -0.02 -2.28
N LEU A 197 1.49 0.14 -1.93
CA LEU A 197 1.06 0.25 -0.53
C LEU A 197 1.44 -0.99 0.28
N SER A 198 1.36 -2.19 -0.31
CA SER A 198 1.80 -3.42 0.36
C SER A 198 3.31 -3.42 0.64
N SER A 199 4.12 -2.85 -0.27
CA SER A 199 5.56 -2.69 -0.03
C SER A 199 5.85 -1.70 1.10
N ILE A 200 5.11 -0.57 1.15
CA ILE A 200 5.20 0.39 2.27
C ILE A 200 4.88 -0.31 3.58
N ILE A 201 3.76 -1.04 3.65
CA ILE A 201 3.35 -1.81 4.84
C ILE A 201 4.45 -2.80 5.28
N GLY A 202 5.10 -3.47 4.33
CA GLY A 202 6.24 -4.35 4.58
C GLY A 202 7.47 -3.62 5.15
N ASP A 203 7.78 -2.44 4.62
CA ASP A 203 8.85 -1.57 5.13
C ASP A 203 8.56 -1.18 6.59
N LYS A 204 7.33 -0.74 6.89
CA LYS A 204 6.87 -0.40 8.25
C LYS A 204 6.97 -1.56 9.22
N ALA A 205 6.60 -2.77 8.80
CA ALA A 205 6.74 -3.97 9.62
C ALA A 205 8.20 -4.22 10.02
N ARG A 206 9.15 -4.01 9.09
CA ARG A 206 10.59 -4.10 9.39
C ARG A 206 11.06 -2.98 10.31
N HIS A 207 10.57 -1.75 10.14
CA HIS A 207 10.93 -0.63 11.01
C HIS A 207 10.55 -0.92 12.47
N ILE A 208 9.32 -1.40 12.69
CA ILE A 208 8.84 -1.86 14.00
C ILE A 208 9.78 -2.92 14.56
N GLU A 209 10.12 -3.94 13.76
CA GLU A 209 11.02 -5.02 14.19
C GLU A 209 12.38 -4.49 14.66
N VAL A 210 13.05 -3.65 13.85
CA VAL A 210 14.40 -3.17 14.18
C VAL A 210 14.41 -2.18 15.34
N PHE A 211 13.41 -1.32 15.47
CA PHE A 211 13.34 -0.38 16.59
C PHE A 211 13.06 -1.13 17.91
N ILE A 212 12.19 -2.15 17.90
CA ILE A 212 12.01 -3.04 19.06
C ILE A 212 13.30 -3.79 19.40
N LYS A 213 13.98 -4.36 18.39
CA LYS A 213 15.25 -5.07 18.61
C LYS A 213 16.32 -4.13 19.17
N ARG A 214 16.41 -2.89 18.65
CA ARG A 214 17.37 -1.90 19.14
C ARG A 214 17.09 -1.48 20.59
N ALA A 215 15.83 -1.28 20.96
CA ALA A 215 15.45 -0.99 22.34
C ALA A 215 15.80 -2.14 23.31
N LYS A 216 15.77 -3.39 22.82
CA LYS A 216 16.08 -4.60 23.61
C LYS A 216 17.56 -5.00 23.59
N ALA A 217 18.38 -4.44 22.71
CA ALA A 217 19.75 -4.90 22.45
C ALA A 217 20.63 -4.92 23.71
N THR A 218 20.39 -4.01 24.66
CA THR A 218 21.12 -3.87 25.92
C THR A 218 20.37 -4.42 27.14
N GLY A 219 19.26 -5.12 26.90
CA GLY A 219 18.41 -5.71 27.94
C GLY A 219 17.36 -4.77 28.54
N LEU A 220 17.38 -3.48 28.21
CA LEU A 220 16.48 -2.48 28.79
C LEU A 220 15.04 -2.58 28.25
N GLY A 221 14.87 -2.78 26.93
CA GLY A 221 13.57 -2.94 26.29
C GLY A 221 12.87 -1.62 25.95
N LEU A 222 11.57 -1.70 25.63
CA LEU A 222 10.75 -0.51 25.35
C LEU A 222 10.43 0.23 26.66
N GLN A 223 10.26 1.55 26.56
CA GLN A 223 10.06 2.46 27.67
C GLN A 223 8.60 2.95 27.73
N TYR A 224 8.38 4.26 27.83
CA TYR A 224 7.06 4.81 28.13
C TYR A 224 6.32 5.29 26.88
N SER A 225 5.05 4.91 26.80
CA SER A 225 4.07 5.49 25.88
C SER A 225 3.50 6.76 26.50
N THR A 226 3.65 7.90 25.82
CA THR A 226 3.14 9.19 26.35
C THR A 226 1.76 9.51 25.82
N LEU A 227 0.94 10.16 26.65
CA LEU A 227 -0.39 10.62 26.24
C LEU A 227 -0.33 11.52 25.00
N THR A 228 0.61 12.47 24.95
CA THR A 228 0.84 13.36 23.80
C THR A 228 1.06 12.55 22.52
N THR A 229 1.96 11.57 22.54
CA THR A 229 2.22 10.72 21.37
C THR A 229 0.96 9.95 20.96
N GLN A 230 0.24 9.35 21.91
CA GLN A 230 -0.98 8.60 21.62
C GLN A 230 -2.09 9.48 21.03
N GLN A 231 -2.26 10.72 21.49
CA GLN A 231 -3.23 11.67 20.94
C GLN A 231 -2.87 12.09 19.51
N SER A 232 -1.59 12.34 19.23
CA SER A 232 -1.09 12.61 17.87
C SER A 232 -1.33 11.41 16.93
N LEU A 233 -1.03 10.19 17.37
CA LEU A 233 -1.27 8.98 16.59
C LEU A 233 -2.75 8.73 16.35
N TYR A 234 -3.58 8.91 17.38
CA TYR A 234 -5.03 8.72 17.30
C TYR A 234 -5.68 9.63 16.26
N THR A 235 -5.25 10.89 16.19
CA THR A 235 -5.80 11.85 15.22
C THR A 235 -5.45 11.48 13.77
N LEU A 236 -4.33 10.79 13.54
CA LEU A 236 -4.01 10.26 12.21
C LEU A 236 -4.79 8.97 11.92
N PHE A 237 -4.84 8.06 12.90
CA PHE A 237 -5.52 6.78 12.78
C PHE A 237 -7.03 6.92 12.48
N ARG A 238 -7.70 7.91 13.08
CA ARG A 238 -9.14 8.13 12.90
C ARG A 238 -9.54 8.79 11.58
N GLU A 239 -8.59 9.33 10.81
CA GLU A 239 -8.91 10.00 9.54
C GLU A 239 -9.44 8.98 8.52
N GLU A 240 -10.64 9.19 7.99
CA GLU A 240 -11.32 8.25 7.09
C GLU A 240 -11.19 8.62 5.62
N ASN A 241 -10.72 9.83 5.33
CA ASN A 241 -10.45 10.25 3.97
C ASN A 241 -9.03 9.82 3.55
N TYR A 242 -8.93 9.02 2.49
CA TYR A 242 -7.66 8.50 2.00
C TYR A 242 -6.68 9.60 1.55
N PHE A 243 -7.18 10.60 0.81
CA PHE A 243 -6.37 11.71 0.32
C PHE A 243 -5.76 12.52 1.48
N VAL A 244 -6.57 12.81 2.51
CA VAL A 244 -6.10 13.49 3.73
C VAL A 244 -5.16 12.60 4.54
N SER A 245 -5.48 11.32 4.72
CA SER A 245 -4.64 10.36 5.44
C SER A 245 -3.26 10.23 4.79
N SER A 246 -3.22 10.11 3.46
CA SER A 246 -2.00 10.02 2.65
C SER A 246 -1.16 11.29 2.80
N PHE A 247 -1.77 12.47 2.77
CA PHE A 247 -1.10 13.74 3.02
C PHE A 247 -0.49 13.84 4.43
N LEU A 248 -1.30 13.60 5.46
CA LEU A 248 -0.87 13.69 6.85
C LEU A 248 0.22 12.66 7.19
N LEU A 249 0.09 11.43 6.68
CA LEU A 249 1.07 10.39 6.89
C LEU A 249 2.35 10.67 6.11
N HIS A 250 2.28 10.67 4.78
CA HIS A 250 3.49 10.60 3.94
C HIS A 250 4.24 11.92 3.83
N ILE A 251 3.56 13.06 3.86
CA ILE A 251 4.22 14.38 3.71
C ILE A 251 4.48 15.02 5.05
N MET A 252 3.46 15.07 5.91
CA MET A 252 3.58 15.76 7.20
C MET A 252 4.36 14.91 8.21
N GLY A 253 3.95 13.65 8.44
CA GLY A 253 4.60 12.73 9.38
C GLY A 253 5.92 12.17 8.87
N GLU A 254 5.89 11.29 7.87
CA GLU A 254 7.06 10.58 7.34
C GLU A 254 8.13 11.54 6.80
N GLY A 255 7.72 12.66 6.20
CA GLY A 255 8.65 13.72 5.81
C GLY A 255 9.44 14.28 6.99
N THR A 256 8.79 14.48 8.13
CA THR A 256 9.45 14.89 9.39
C THR A 256 10.33 13.75 9.91
N PHE A 257 9.88 12.50 9.81
CA PHE A 257 10.65 11.33 10.22
C PHE A 257 11.96 11.17 9.43
N VAL A 258 12.00 11.51 8.15
CA VAL A 258 13.26 11.51 7.38
C VAL A 258 14.33 12.38 8.04
N ASP A 259 13.95 13.57 8.50
CA ASP A 259 14.84 14.50 9.19
C ASP A 259 15.23 13.98 10.59
N LEU A 260 14.27 13.40 11.33
CA LEU A 260 14.51 12.79 12.64
C LEU A 260 15.49 11.61 12.57
N LEU A 261 15.28 10.70 11.62
CA LEU A 261 16.15 9.54 11.42
C LEU A 261 17.57 9.96 11.03
N TYR A 262 17.70 11.02 10.21
CA TYR A 262 19.01 11.60 9.90
C TYR A 262 19.68 12.18 11.14
N PHE A 263 18.95 12.94 11.95
CA PHE A 263 19.47 13.49 13.21
C PHE A 263 19.98 12.38 14.15
N LEU A 264 19.19 11.33 14.34
CA LEU A 264 19.60 10.19 15.15
C LEU A 264 20.83 9.46 14.56
N GLU A 265 20.90 9.31 13.24
CA GLU A 265 22.04 8.71 12.55
C GLU A 265 23.33 9.50 12.80
N GLU A 266 23.26 10.83 12.82
CA GLU A 266 24.42 11.70 13.07
C GLU A 266 24.89 11.60 14.53
N HIS A 267 23.96 11.56 15.48
CA HIS A 267 24.27 11.69 16.92
C HIS A 267 24.50 10.38 17.67
N ILE A 268 23.94 9.26 17.20
CA ILE A 268 24.26 7.94 17.78
C ILE A 268 25.71 7.57 17.45
N LEU A 269 26.38 6.79 18.30
CA LEU A 269 27.80 6.48 18.17
C LEU A 269 28.05 5.15 17.45
N ASP A 270 27.24 4.12 17.73
CA ASP A 270 27.47 2.78 17.21
C ASP A 270 27.05 2.59 15.74
N ALA A 271 27.93 1.93 14.98
CA ALA A 271 27.72 1.68 13.56
C ALA A 271 26.46 0.85 13.23
N PRO A 272 26.09 -0.19 14.00
CA PRO A 272 24.86 -0.96 13.73
C PRO A 272 23.60 -0.09 13.80
N THR A 273 23.50 0.80 14.80
CA THR A 273 22.36 1.71 14.94
C THR A 273 22.34 2.79 13.88
N LYS A 274 23.50 3.33 13.47
CA LYS A 274 23.54 4.22 12.29
C LYS A 274 23.05 3.51 11.03
N LYS A 275 23.46 2.25 10.82
CA LYS A 275 23.05 1.45 9.65
C LYS A 275 21.54 1.23 9.63
N LEU A 276 20.93 0.85 10.76
CA LEU A 276 19.48 0.61 10.81
C LEU A 276 18.67 1.90 10.55
N LEU A 277 19.09 3.03 11.13
CA LEU A 277 18.44 4.33 10.90
C LEU A 277 18.55 4.79 9.45
N ARG A 278 19.72 4.59 8.83
CA ARG A 278 19.94 4.91 7.40
C ARG A 278 19.05 4.08 6.48
N LEU A 279 18.91 2.78 6.76
CA LEU A 279 18.06 1.88 5.96
C LEU A 279 16.59 2.28 6.09
N ALA A 280 16.10 2.48 7.33
CA ALA A 280 14.74 2.95 7.56
C ALA A 280 14.48 4.31 6.86
N ARG A 281 15.44 5.25 6.96
CA ARG A 281 15.33 6.56 6.30
C ARG A 281 15.24 6.46 4.78
N LYS A 282 15.97 5.52 4.16
CA LYS A 282 15.89 5.28 2.71
C LYS A 282 14.50 4.76 2.30
N ASP A 283 13.86 3.99 3.16
CA ASP A 283 12.49 3.50 2.97
C ASP A 283 11.50 4.65 3.11
N GLU A 284 11.60 5.45 4.17
CA GLU A 284 10.77 6.66 4.36
C GLU A 284 10.85 7.65 3.20
N MET A 285 12.05 7.88 2.65
CA MET A 285 12.20 8.75 1.48
C MET A 285 11.37 8.29 0.27
N ARG A 286 11.17 6.97 0.08
CA ARG A 286 10.30 6.44 -0.98
C ARG A 286 8.82 6.65 -0.64
N HIS A 287 8.44 6.49 0.62
CA HIS A 287 7.06 6.72 1.06
C HIS A 287 6.67 8.19 0.89
N VAL A 288 7.57 9.11 1.26
CA VAL A 288 7.42 10.55 1.03
C VAL A 288 7.29 10.85 -0.46
N ALA A 289 8.12 10.24 -1.32
CA ALA A 289 8.04 10.44 -2.77
C ALA A 289 6.69 10.00 -3.35
N TYR A 290 6.13 8.89 -2.84
CA TYR A 290 4.78 8.47 -3.16
C TYR A 290 3.73 9.51 -2.74
N GLY A 291 3.76 9.95 -1.48
CA GLY A 291 2.85 10.97 -0.96
C GLY A 291 2.90 12.26 -1.77
N MET A 292 4.09 12.79 -2.04
CA MET A 292 4.28 14.02 -2.82
C MET A 292 3.67 13.91 -4.22
N THR A 293 3.92 12.80 -4.93
CA THR A 293 3.40 12.62 -6.29
C THR A 293 1.87 12.49 -6.29
N HIS A 294 1.32 11.74 -5.32
CA HIS A 294 -0.13 11.57 -5.16
C HIS A 294 -0.85 12.89 -4.85
N ILE A 295 -0.31 13.70 -3.93
CA ILE A 295 -0.90 15.00 -3.56
C ILE A 295 -0.77 16.01 -4.70
N LYS A 296 0.39 16.09 -5.34
CA LYS A 296 0.62 16.98 -6.48
C LYS A 296 -0.37 16.72 -7.62
N GLN A 297 -0.56 15.45 -7.99
CA GLN A 297 -1.48 15.08 -9.06
C GLN A 297 -2.94 15.41 -8.69
N SER A 298 -3.33 15.13 -7.44
CA SER A 298 -4.67 15.43 -6.94
C SER A 298 -4.98 16.93 -6.93
N LEU A 299 -4.04 17.77 -6.49
CA LEU A 299 -4.17 19.23 -6.49
C LEU A 299 -4.17 19.81 -7.92
N SER A 300 -3.33 19.26 -8.81
CA SER A 300 -3.30 19.66 -10.22
C SER A 300 -4.64 19.35 -10.92
N SER A 301 -5.27 18.23 -10.58
CA SER A 301 -6.56 17.82 -11.14
C SER A 301 -7.74 18.61 -10.55
N ASN A 302 -7.69 18.90 -9.25
CA ASN A 302 -8.71 19.66 -8.54
C ASN A 302 -8.10 20.55 -7.45
N PRO A 303 -7.79 21.82 -7.77
CA PRO A 303 -7.16 22.75 -6.83
C PRO A 303 -7.96 22.97 -5.54
N ASN A 304 -9.29 22.82 -5.57
CA ASN A 304 -10.15 23.00 -4.38
C ASN A 304 -9.89 21.95 -3.30
N LYS A 305 -9.23 20.82 -3.61
CA LYS A 305 -8.83 19.83 -2.60
C LYS A 305 -7.85 20.42 -1.57
N ILE A 306 -7.19 21.54 -1.85
CA ILE A 306 -6.34 22.23 -0.88
C ILE A 306 -7.09 22.63 0.40
N PHE A 307 -8.38 22.96 0.30
CA PHE A 307 -9.20 23.31 1.45
C PHE A 307 -9.36 22.15 2.44
N LEU A 308 -9.39 20.91 1.94
CA LEU A 308 -9.43 19.70 2.77
C LEU A 308 -8.14 19.54 3.55
N LEU A 309 -6.98 19.71 2.88
CA LEU A 309 -5.67 19.61 3.51
C LEU A 309 -5.50 20.69 4.59
N LYS A 310 -5.78 21.96 4.23
CA LYS A 310 -5.71 23.08 5.18
C LYS A 310 -6.59 22.83 6.40
N ARG A 311 -7.85 22.45 6.20
CA ARG A 311 -8.78 22.17 7.31
C ARG A 311 -8.25 21.05 8.20
N SER A 312 -7.78 19.94 7.62
CA SER A 312 -7.28 18.79 8.38
C SER A 312 -6.10 19.14 9.29
N VAL A 313 -5.16 19.96 8.82
CA VAL A 313 -3.99 20.40 9.60
C VAL A 313 -4.42 21.31 10.75
N LEU A 314 -5.29 22.28 10.48
CA LEU A 314 -5.76 23.23 11.50
C LEU A 314 -6.63 22.54 12.56
N GLU A 315 -7.51 21.61 12.17
CA GLU A 315 -8.31 20.83 13.10
C GLU A 315 -7.45 19.91 13.98
N ARG A 316 -6.46 19.24 13.37
CA ARG A 316 -5.48 18.43 14.10
C ARG A 316 -4.71 19.28 15.09
N ARG A 317 -4.19 20.44 14.67
CA ARG A 317 -3.49 21.38 15.55
C ARG A 317 -4.35 21.81 16.73
N ARG A 318 -5.57 22.29 16.48
CA ARG A 318 -6.49 22.73 17.54
C ARG A 318 -6.74 21.62 18.56
N TYR A 319 -7.00 20.39 18.09
CA TYR A 319 -7.20 19.25 18.97
C TYR A 319 -5.97 18.98 19.85
N LEU A 320 -4.77 19.02 19.26
CA LEU A 320 -3.54 18.77 20.00
C LEU A 320 -3.23 19.90 20.98
N ASP A 321 -3.35 21.18 20.58
CA ASP A 321 -3.13 22.34 21.44
C ASP A 321 -4.07 22.34 22.67
N GLU A 322 -5.32 21.87 22.51
CA GLU A 322 -6.30 21.74 23.60
C GLU A 322 -6.03 20.52 24.51
N SER A 323 -5.41 19.46 23.98
CA SER A 323 -5.34 18.15 24.64
C SER A 323 -3.94 17.79 25.20
N SER A 324 -2.87 18.38 24.65
CA SER A 324 -1.48 18.06 24.96
C SER A 324 -0.49 19.16 24.57
N GLY A 325 0.60 19.32 25.33
CA GLY A 325 1.80 20.04 24.89
C GLY A 325 2.83 19.10 24.25
N GLU A 326 4.01 19.63 23.89
CA GLU A 326 5.13 18.83 23.37
C GLU A 326 5.51 17.71 24.38
N SER A 327 5.94 16.56 23.86
CA SER A 327 6.38 15.45 24.73
C SER A 327 7.75 15.76 25.34
N THR A 328 7.76 16.29 26.56
CA THR A 328 8.99 16.65 27.28
C THR A 328 9.94 15.46 27.44
N LEU A 329 9.42 14.26 27.65
CA LEU A 329 10.19 13.03 27.73
C LEU A 329 10.91 12.70 26.41
N LEU A 330 10.25 12.92 25.27
CA LEU A 330 10.87 12.75 23.96
C LEU A 330 11.95 13.82 23.73
N LEU A 331 11.64 15.08 24.02
CA LEU A 331 12.57 16.19 23.81
C LEU A 331 13.85 16.02 24.64
N GLU A 332 13.73 15.66 25.92
CA GLU A 332 14.89 15.40 26.77
C GLU A 332 15.68 14.19 26.27
N SER A 333 15.02 13.11 25.86
CA SER A 333 15.70 11.93 25.31
C SER A 333 16.49 12.28 24.03
N LEU A 334 15.93 13.08 23.13
CA LEU A 334 16.62 13.54 21.92
C LEU A 334 17.81 14.45 22.28
N ALA A 335 17.65 15.34 23.25
CA ALA A 335 18.73 16.20 23.73
C ALA A 335 19.86 15.38 24.37
N VAL A 336 19.55 14.38 25.19
CA VAL A 336 20.55 13.48 25.78
C VAL A 336 21.33 12.74 24.69
N ILE A 337 20.66 12.22 23.66
CA ILE A 337 21.32 11.55 22.53
C ILE A 337 22.26 12.52 21.80
N ALA A 338 21.77 13.71 21.45
CA ALA A 338 22.56 14.68 20.70
C ALA A 338 23.72 15.29 21.49
N GLY A 339 23.53 15.48 22.80
CA GLY A 339 24.53 15.95 23.74
C GLY A 339 25.56 14.89 24.15
N GLY A 340 25.22 13.61 23.98
CA GLY A 340 26.04 12.47 24.41
C GLY A 340 25.98 12.19 25.91
N GLY A 341 24.96 12.67 26.63
CA GLY A 341 24.82 12.50 28.07
C GLY A 341 23.88 13.52 28.73
N ASP A 342 23.70 13.40 30.04
CA ASP A 342 22.74 14.17 30.86
C ASP A 342 23.39 15.25 31.75
N MET A 343 24.71 15.43 31.64
CA MET A 343 25.38 16.54 32.32
C MET A 343 24.88 17.89 31.79
N PRO A 344 24.80 18.96 32.62
CA PRO A 344 24.16 20.22 32.23
C PRO A 344 24.65 20.82 30.89
N ASN A 345 25.95 20.77 30.62
CA ASN A 345 26.51 21.25 29.35
C ASN A 345 26.17 20.36 28.15
N ALA A 346 26.09 19.04 28.37
CA ALA A 346 25.72 18.08 27.32
C ALA A 346 24.25 18.23 26.94
N ILE A 347 23.35 18.28 27.93
CA ILE A 347 21.92 18.53 27.69
C ILE A 347 21.72 19.86 26.98
N LYS A 348 22.38 20.94 27.41
CA LYS A 348 22.26 22.25 26.74
C LYS A 348 22.65 22.16 25.26
N LYS A 349 23.82 21.57 24.95
CA LYS A 349 24.28 21.39 23.57
C LYS A 349 23.30 20.52 22.76
N GLY A 350 22.80 19.45 23.36
CA GLY A 350 21.85 18.55 22.70
C GLY A 350 20.50 19.21 22.43
N PHE A 351 20.03 20.06 23.35
CA PHE A 351 18.80 20.83 23.18
C PHE A 351 18.95 21.92 22.11
N GLU A 352 20.11 22.58 22.02
CA GLU A 352 20.42 23.50 20.91
C GLU A 352 20.37 22.78 19.55
N ALA A 353 20.92 21.56 19.47
CA ALA A 353 20.84 20.74 18.25
C ALA A 353 19.40 20.29 17.92
N LEU A 354 18.59 20.03 18.94
CA LEU A 354 17.18 19.69 18.78
C LEU A 354 16.34 20.86 18.26
N GLU A 355 16.60 22.09 18.71
CA GLU A 355 15.93 23.27 18.18
C GLU A 355 16.32 23.52 16.72
N GLU A 356 17.58 23.31 16.35
CA GLU A 356 18.01 23.34 14.94
C GLU A 356 17.31 22.26 14.10
N LEU A 357 17.12 21.05 14.66
CA LEU A 357 16.35 20.00 14.00
C LEU A 357 14.91 20.44 13.72
N LYS A 358 14.23 21.07 14.69
CA LYS A 358 12.86 21.58 14.52
C LYS A 358 12.79 22.61 13.39
N HIS A 359 13.76 23.51 13.30
CA HIS A 359 13.87 24.48 12.20
C HIS A 359 14.05 23.80 10.85
N LYS A 360 14.97 22.84 10.75
CA LYS A 360 15.23 22.08 9.52
C LYS A 360 14.01 21.27 9.08
N MET A 361 13.29 20.65 10.02
CA MET A 361 12.05 19.92 9.74
C MET A 361 10.96 20.84 9.16
N GLU A 362 10.80 22.04 9.72
CA GLU A 362 9.86 23.04 9.21
C GLU A 362 10.22 23.46 7.78
N GLU A 363 11.49 23.80 7.54
CA GLU A 363 11.99 24.22 6.24
C GLU A 363 11.80 23.13 5.17
N ASN A 364 12.23 21.90 5.47
CA ASN A 364 12.13 20.78 4.53
C ASN A 364 10.67 20.39 4.26
N ARG A 365 9.79 20.48 5.26
CA ARG A 365 8.36 20.26 5.06
C ARG A 365 7.74 21.35 4.19
N THR A 366 8.09 22.62 4.42
CA THR A 366 7.66 23.74 3.58
C THR A 366 8.08 23.52 2.12
N LYS A 367 9.34 23.13 1.87
CA LYS A 367 9.83 22.79 0.51
C LYS A 367 9.00 21.68 -0.14
N ARG A 368 8.76 20.58 0.57
CA ARG A 368 7.94 19.46 0.07
C ARG A 368 6.51 19.90 -0.30
N LEU A 369 5.89 20.74 0.53
CA LEU A 369 4.55 21.28 0.28
C LEU A 369 4.53 22.17 -0.98
N VAL A 370 5.52 23.05 -1.14
CA VAL A 370 5.67 23.89 -2.35
C VAL A 370 5.86 23.05 -3.60
N GLU A 371 6.69 21.99 -3.54
CA GLU A 371 6.88 21.07 -4.67
C GLU A 371 5.61 20.32 -5.09
N CYS A 372 4.66 20.16 -4.16
CA CYS A 372 3.32 19.62 -4.41
C CYS A 372 2.37 20.63 -5.07
N GLY A 373 2.79 21.88 -5.30
CA GLY A 373 1.98 22.94 -5.89
C GLY A 373 1.17 23.74 -4.88
N ILE A 374 1.53 23.68 -3.59
CA ILE A 374 0.92 24.52 -2.56
C ILE A 374 1.63 25.87 -2.54
N ASP A 375 0.85 26.96 -2.48
CA ASP A 375 1.36 28.32 -2.33
C ASP A 375 2.33 28.43 -1.14
N GLU A 376 3.39 29.22 -1.27
CA GLU A 376 4.48 29.26 -0.29
C GLU A 376 4.02 29.76 1.09
N ASP A 377 3.15 30.78 1.14
CA ASP A 377 2.65 31.31 2.41
C ASP A 377 1.78 30.27 3.12
N LEU A 378 0.92 29.59 2.37
CA LEU A 378 0.12 28.49 2.89
C LEU A 378 1.01 27.31 3.31
N ALA A 379 2.01 26.94 2.53
CA ALA A 379 2.95 25.86 2.87
C ALA A 379 3.65 26.13 4.22
N ARG A 380 4.11 27.37 4.44
CA ARG A 380 4.70 27.81 5.70
C ARG A 380 3.69 27.77 6.85
N GLU A 381 2.45 28.21 6.63
CA GLU A 381 1.36 28.14 7.62
C GLU A 381 1.09 26.69 8.07
N LEU A 382 0.96 25.77 7.10
CA LEU A 382 0.71 24.36 7.36
C LEU A 382 1.90 23.69 8.05
N SER A 383 3.12 24.01 7.62
CA SER A 383 4.33 23.45 8.21
C SER A 383 4.50 23.85 9.68
N LYS A 384 4.35 25.14 10.00
CA LYS A 384 4.41 25.64 11.38
C LYS A 384 3.32 25.07 12.27
N SER A 385 2.15 24.78 11.69
CA SER A 385 1.03 24.19 12.43
C SER A 385 1.25 22.73 12.81
N HIS A 386 2.27 22.07 12.26
CA HIS A 386 2.60 20.68 12.53
C HIS A 386 3.82 20.49 13.44
N THR A 387 4.82 21.38 13.35
CA THR A 387 6.12 21.24 14.02
C THR A 387 6.12 20.97 15.55
N PRO A 388 5.19 21.49 16.39
CA PRO A 388 5.31 21.33 17.85
C PRO A 388 5.35 19.88 18.34
N ASN A 389 4.71 18.94 17.62
CA ASN A 389 4.47 17.61 18.17
C ASN A 389 5.34 16.49 17.59
N PHE A 390 6.31 16.82 16.72
CA PHE A 390 7.10 15.85 15.94
C PHE A 390 6.27 14.84 15.11
N MET A 391 4.93 14.93 15.13
CA MET A 391 3.98 14.30 14.21
C MET A 391 2.53 14.82 14.38
#